data_AF-A0A3N8KT46-F1
#
_entry.id   AF-A0A3N8KT46-F1
#
_cell.length_a   1.000
_cell.length_b   1.000
_cell.length_c   1.000
_cell.angle_alpha   90.00
_cell.angle_beta   90.00
_cell.angle_gamma   90.00
#
_symmetry.space_group_name_H-M   'P 1'
#
loop_
_entity.id
_entity.type
_entity.pdbx_description
1 polymer ?
#
loop_
_entity_poly.entity_id
_entity_poly.type
_entity_poly.pdbx_seq_one_letter_code
_entity_poly.pdbx_strand_id
1 'polypeptide(L)'
;MPSVEDRVDRIESELERLQPSLIHRLETLEANAQARPTSRLARFLTWMGPALPSLFGSIVLAVLGYFIKDSVDLALQRQTVQLSYAKEMQAQLDVMAKADADVDTSERAAVLLSLYGEHAITPLLYEMRYGGNRALGAEAGLRALALTDAPSVCRVLPSVIERPTKQFGWEVHMRVIRVLGAAYCTKAEPLLVEYRRLVLDARQGKSVAYFDRIADTPKDDQFQQLSDTLDQNIKILSR
;
A
#
# COMPACT_ATOMS: atom_id res chain seq x y z
N MET A 1 20.04 4.43 -17.93
CA MET A 1 19.09 3.33 -17.64
C MET A 1 19.68 2.09 -18.27
N PRO A 2 19.91 0.99 -17.52
CA PRO A 2 20.45 -0.24 -18.11
C PRO A 2 19.50 -0.73 -19.20
N SER A 3 20.05 -1.17 -20.33
CA SER A 3 19.25 -1.64 -21.46
C SER A 3 18.56 -2.95 -21.10
N VAL A 4 17.61 -3.39 -21.94
CA VAL A 4 16.95 -4.68 -21.73
C VAL A 4 17.97 -5.81 -21.85
N GLU A 5 18.97 -5.67 -22.71
CA GLU A 5 20.09 -6.61 -22.86
C GLU A 5 20.91 -6.72 -21.56
N ASP A 6 21.27 -5.60 -20.91
CA ASP A 6 22.01 -5.60 -19.64
C ASP A 6 21.27 -6.33 -18.50
N ARG A 7 19.95 -6.41 -18.58
CA ARG A 7 19.11 -7.11 -17.60
C ARG A 7 19.03 -8.61 -17.91
N VAL A 8 19.04 -8.97 -19.18
CA VAL A 8 19.04 -10.38 -19.62
C VAL A 8 20.37 -11.03 -19.26
N ASP A 9 21.50 -10.38 -19.56
CA ASP A 9 22.83 -10.88 -19.23
C ASP A 9 23.03 -11.07 -17.72
N ARG A 10 22.43 -10.17 -16.92
CA ARG A 10 22.48 -10.25 -15.46
C ARG A 10 21.70 -11.46 -14.94
N ILE A 11 20.52 -11.73 -15.50
CA ILE A 11 19.70 -12.89 -15.15
C ILE A 11 20.38 -14.19 -15.57
N GLU A 12 21.02 -14.21 -16.75
CA GLU A 12 21.76 -15.37 -17.24
C GLU A 12 22.97 -15.70 -16.34
N SER A 13 23.71 -14.67 -15.91
CA SER A 13 24.82 -14.83 -14.95
C SER A 13 24.36 -15.30 -13.55
N GLU A 14 23.19 -14.86 -13.08
CA GLU A 14 22.62 -15.36 -11.83
C GLU A 14 22.13 -16.82 -11.97
N LEU A 15 21.63 -17.20 -13.14
CA LEU A 15 21.17 -18.56 -13.42
C LEU A 15 22.33 -19.56 -13.43
N GLU A 16 23.44 -19.22 -14.08
CA GLU A 16 24.67 -20.05 -14.06
C GLU A 16 25.24 -20.20 -12.65
N ARG A 17 25.15 -19.15 -11.84
CA ARG A 17 25.62 -19.17 -10.46
C ARG A 17 24.74 -20.04 -9.55
N LEU A 18 23.45 -20.16 -9.84
CA LEU A 18 22.50 -20.91 -9.02
C LEU A 18 22.41 -22.40 -9.38
N GLN A 19 22.72 -22.80 -10.63
CA GLN A 19 22.76 -24.20 -11.06
C GLN A 19 23.56 -25.14 -10.12
N PRO A 20 24.80 -24.84 -9.71
CA PRO A 20 25.57 -25.76 -8.86
C PRO A 20 24.94 -25.93 -7.46
N SER A 21 24.24 -24.92 -6.94
CA SER A 21 23.55 -25.01 -5.65
C SER A 21 22.32 -25.92 -5.69
N LEU A 22 21.66 -26.01 -6.86
CA LEU A 22 20.52 -26.89 -7.07
C LEU A 22 20.93 -28.34 -7.26
N ILE A 23 22.03 -28.57 -7.99
CA ILE A 23 22.61 -29.92 -8.15
C ILE A 23 23.00 -30.47 -6.78
N HIS A 24 23.64 -29.67 -5.93
CA HIS A 24 24.03 -30.13 -4.60
C HIS A 24 22.84 -30.38 -3.65
N ARG A 25 21.75 -29.60 -3.82
CA ARG A 25 20.47 -29.86 -3.12
C ARG A 25 19.79 -31.13 -3.60
N LEU A 26 19.83 -31.41 -4.90
CA LEU A 26 19.33 -32.66 -5.47
C LEU A 26 20.12 -33.85 -4.96
N GLU A 27 21.45 -33.76 -4.94
CA GLU A 27 22.33 -34.83 -4.47
C GLU A 27 22.16 -35.09 -2.96
N THR A 28 21.98 -34.03 -2.16
CA THR A 28 21.65 -34.17 -0.72
C THR A 28 20.23 -34.68 -0.49
N LEU A 29 19.26 -34.35 -1.34
CA LEU A 29 17.92 -34.92 -1.29
C LEU A 29 17.91 -36.39 -1.75
N GLU A 30 18.71 -36.78 -2.73
CA GLU A 30 18.89 -38.17 -3.16
C GLU A 30 19.60 -39.01 -2.09
N ALA A 31 20.66 -38.47 -1.46
CA ALA A 31 21.34 -39.11 -0.34
C ALA A 31 20.40 -39.30 0.87
N ASN A 32 19.54 -38.31 1.16
CA ASN A 32 18.53 -38.40 2.21
C ASN A 32 17.34 -39.31 1.84
N ALA A 33 17.00 -39.44 0.54
CA ALA A 33 15.98 -40.37 0.07
C ALA A 33 16.44 -41.83 0.14
N GLN A 34 17.75 -42.09 0.06
CA GLN A 34 18.33 -43.42 0.27
C GLN A 34 18.47 -43.79 1.75
N ALA A 35 18.33 -42.84 2.68
CA ALA A 35 18.23 -43.12 4.11
C ALA A 35 16.84 -43.70 4.47
N ARG A 36 16.74 -45.03 4.35
CA ARG A 36 15.59 -45.89 4.71
C ARG A 36 14.76 -45.41 5.91
N PRO A 37 13.44 -45.21 5.74
CA PRO A 37 12.50 -45.44 6.82
C PRO A 37 12.10 -46.92 6.83
N THR A 38 12.53 -47.65 7.85
CA THR A 38 12.03 -48.99 8.21
C THR A 38 10.62 -48.90 8.82
N SER A 39 9.66 -48.40 8.04
CA SER A 39 8.25 -48.36 8.43
C SER A 39 7.50 -49.56 7.86
N ARG A 40 6.57 -50.12 8.65
CA ARG A 40 5.72 -51.28 8.29
C ARG A 40 4.95 -51.08 6.98
N LEU A 41 4.76 -49.84 6.52
CA LEU A 41 4.19 -49.49 5.21
C LEU A 41 5.04 -49.95 4.02
N ALA A 42 6.37 -49.87 4.13
CA ALA A 42 7.28 -50.31 3.06
C ALA A 42 7.18 -51.82 2.83
N ARG A 43 6.95 -52.60 3.91
CA ARG A 43 6.80 -54.06 3.86
C ARG A 43 5.45 -54.48 3.27
N PHE A 44 4.40 -53.65 3.42
CA PHE A 44 3.10 -53.83 2.78
C PHE A 44 3.14 -53.49 1.28
N LEU A 45 3.83 -52.42 0.90
CA LEU A 45 4.02 -52.02 -0.50
C LEU A 45 4.83 -53.04 -1.32
N THR A 46 5.81 -53.70 -0.72
CA THR A 46 6.59 -54.76 -1.40
C THR A 46 5.78 -56.04 -1.65
N TRP A 47 4.68 -56.27 -0.92
CA TRP A 47 3.85 -57.48 -1.09
C TRP A 47 2.87 -57.37 -2.29
N MET A 48 2.55 -56.16 -2.77
CA MET A 48 1.71 -55.92 -3.96
C MET A 48 2.53 -55.74 -5.26
N GLY A 49 3.64 -56.47 -5.39
CA GLY A 49 4.75 -56.13 -6.30
C GLY A 49 4.76 -56.71 -7.71
N PRO A 50 3.70 -56.62 -8.54
CA PRO A 50 4.02 -56.28 -9.94
C PRO A 50 3.05 -55.30 -10.64
N ALA A 51 1.94 -54.89 -10.01
CA ALA A 51 0.89 -54.12 -10.69
C ALA A 51 0.85 -52.62 -10.32
N LEU A 52 1.59 -52.19 -9.29
CA LEU A 52 1.60 -50.82 -8.79
C LEU A 52 2.32 -49.75 -9.66
N PRO A 53 3.39 -50.05 -10.42
CA PRO A 53 4.14 -49.00 -11.13
C PRO A 53 3.33 -48.25 -12.19
N SER A 54 2.37 -48.92 -12.86
CA SER A 54 1.57 -48.31 -13.93
C SER A 54 0.47 -47.38 -13.42
N LEU A 55 -0.05 -47.62 -12.20
CA LEU A 55 -1.06 -46.77 -11.57
C LEU A 55 -0.45 -45.56 -10.86
N PHE A 56 0.77 -45.70 -10.32
CA PHE A 56 1.46 -44.58 -9.68
C PHE A 56 1.82 -43.48 -10.69
N GLY A 57 2.20 -43.83 -11.92
CA GLY A 57 2.53 -42.84 -12.96
C GLY A 57 1.36 -41.93 -13.32
N SER A 58 0.16 -42.49 -13.49
CA SER A 58 -1.05 -41.73 -13.82
C SER A 58 -1.59 -40.92 -12.63
N ILE A 59 -1.49 -41.45 -11.41
CA ILE A 59 -1.85 -40.71 -10.19
C ILE A 59 -0.91 -39.53 -9.96
N VAL A 60 0.41 -39.73 -10.12
CA VAL A 60 1.40 -38.65 -9.95
C VAL A 60 1.21 -37.56 -11.01
N LEU A 61 0.96 -37.91 -12.27
CA LEU A 61 0.63 -36.94 -13.34
C LEU A 61 -0.70 -36.20 -13.07
N ALA A 62 -1.72 -36.89 -12.57
CA ALA A 62 -2.99 -36.26 -12.22
C ALA A 62 -2.83 -35.29 -11.04
N VAL A 63 -2.06 -35.66 -10.02
CA VAL A 63 -1.77 -34.81 -8.86
C VAL A 63 -0.93 -33.60 -9.29
N LEU A 64 0.13 -33.79 -10.09
CA LEU A 64 0.91 -32.67 -10.63
C LEU A 64 0.06 -31.75 -11.52
N GLY A 65 -0.80 -32.31 -12.37
CA GLY A 65 -1.73 -31.54 -13.20
C GLY A 65 -2.74 -30.75 -12.37
N TYR A 66 -3.23 -31.32 -11.27
CA TYR A 66 -4.15 -30.66 -10.33
C TYR A 66 -3.45 -29.50 -9.59
N PHE A 67 -2.25 -29.71 -9.07
CA PHE A 67 -1.49 -28.64 -8.39
C PHE A 67 -1.02 -27.51 -9.33
N ILE A 68 -0.68 -27.84 -10.58
CA ILE A 68 -0.32 -26.83 -11.59
C ILE A 68 -1.58 -26.03 -12.02
N LYS A 69 -2.72 -26.69 -12.17
CA LYS A 69 -3.98 -26.02 -12.52
C LYS A 69 -4.47 -25.09 -11.41
N ASP A 70 -4.51 -25.56 -10.16
CA ASP A 70 -4.97 -24.75 -9.03
C ASP A 70 -4.04 -23.56 -8.76
N SER A 71 -2.73 -23.68 -9.00
CA SER A 71 -1.80 -22.56 -8.83
C SER A 71 -1.90 -21.50 -9.93
N VAL A 72 -2.17 -21.90 -11.18
CA VAL A 72 -2.37 -20.97 -12.31
C VAL A 72 -3.74 -20.29 -12.24
N ASP A 73 -4.80 -21.03 -11.91
CA ASP A 73 -6.14 -20.44 -11.74
C ASP A 73 -6.15 -19.43 -10.58
N LEU A 74 -5.44 -19.70 -9.48
CA LEU A 74 -5.28 -18.74 -8.37
C LEU A 74 -4.47 -17.49 -8.75
N ALA A 75 -3.44 -17.63 -9.59
CA ALA A 75 -2.61 -16.51 -10.04
C ALA A 75 -3.35 -15.60 -11.04
N LEU A 76 -4.09 -16.19 -11.99
CA LEU A 76 -4.94 -15.46 -12.93
C LEU A 76 -6.12 -14.77 -12.23
N GLN A 77 -6.71 -15.41 -11.22
CA GLN A 77 -7.79 -14.81 -10.44
C GLN A 77 -7.30 -13.60 -9.64
N ARG A 78 -6.07 -13.63 -9.08
CA ARG A 78 -5.48 -12.46 -8.40
C ARG A 78 -5.24 -11.29 -9.35
N GLN A 79 -4.75 -11.54 -10.56
CA GLN A 79 -4.52 -10.48 -11.54
C GLN A 79 -5.83 -9.85 -12.05
N THR A 80 -6.87 -10.66 -12.29
CA THR A 80 -8.17 -10.15 -12.73
C THR A 80 -8.85 -9.30 -11.66
N VAL A 81 -8.75 -9.70 -10.39
CA VAL A 81 -9.27 -8.93 -9.24
C VAL A 81 -8.53 -7.60 -9.05
N GLN A 82 -7.20 -7.58 -9.24
CA GLN A 82 -6.43 -6.34 -9.17
C GLN A 82 -6.80 -5.37 -10.29
N LEU A 83 -7.01 -5.88 -11.52
CA LEU A 83 -7.41 -5.06 -12.66
C LEU A 83 -8.83 -4.49 -12.50
N SER A 84 -9.78 -5.25 -11.95
CA SER A 84 -11.13 -4.74 -11.68
C SER A 84 -11.11 -3.65 -10.62
N TYR A 85 -10.37 -3.83 -9.53
CA TYR A 85 -10.24 -2.81 -8.48
C TYR A 85 -9.58 -1.53 -9.00
N ALA A 86 -8.51 -1.64 -9.79
CA ALA A 86 -7.87 -0.47 -10.39
C ALA A 86 -8.86 0.32 -11.28
N LYS A 87 -9.69 -0.38 -12.07
CA LYS A 87 -10.71 0.25 -12.91
C LYS A 87 -11.82 0.91 -12.11
N GLU A 88 -12.31 0.26 -11.05
CA GLU A 88 -13.34 0.83 -10.20
C GLU A 88 -12.82 2.05 -9.43
N MET A 89 -11.59 1.98 -8.90
CA MET A 89 -10.94 3.13 -8.28
C MET A 89 -10.79 4.28 -9.27
N GLN A 90 -10.31 3.99 -10.49
CA GLN A 90 -10.21 4.99 -11.55
C GLN A 90 -11.58 5.62 -11.85
N ALA A 91 -12.64 4.82 -11.94
CA ALA A 91 -13.99 5.33 -12.19
C ALA A 91 -14.45 6.30 -11.08
N GLN A 92 -14.16 6.01 -9.81
CA GLN A 92 -14.50 6.94 -8.71
C GLN A 92 -13.65 8.23 -8.76
N LEU A 93 -12.36 8.12 -9.09
CA LEU A 93 -11.49 9.29 -9.29
C LEU A 93 -11.97 10.15 -10.46
N ASP A 94 -12.42 9.52 -11.56
CA ASP A 94 -13.00 10.22 -12.70
C ASP A 94 -14.29 10.94 -12.30
N VAL A 95 -15.13 10.35 -11.45
CA VAL A 95 -16.32 11.01 -10.89
C VAL A 95 -15.94 12.26 -10.08
N MET A 96 -14.93 12.17 -9.22
CA MET A 96 -14.42 13.31 -8.44
C MET A 96 -13.76 14.39 -9.33
N ALA A 97 -13.20 13.99 -10.48
CA ALA A 97 -12.50 14.89 -11.39
C ALA A 97 -13.42 15.63 -12.37
N LYS A 98 -14.72 15.29 -12.43
CA LYS A 98 -15.70 16.00 -13.27
C LYS A 98 -15.80 17.47 -12.85
N ALA A 99 -15.74 18.37 -13.82
CA ALA A 99 -15.74 19.81 -13.59
C ALA A 99 -17.02 20.33 -12.92
N ASP A 100 -18.13 19.64 -13.13
CA ASP A 100 -19.47 19.93 -12.60
C ASP A 100 -19.85 19.07 -11.40
N ALA A 101 -18.92 18.28 -10.84
CA ALA A 101 -19.18 17.48 -9.65
C ALA A 101 -19.46 18.40 -8.44
N ASP A 102 -20.63 18.22 -7.84
CA ASP A 102 -20.93 18.82 -6.55
C ASP A 102 -20.16 18.13 -5.41
N VAL A 103 -20.23 18.74 -4.22
CA VAL A 103 -19.54 18.23 -3.03
C VAL A 103 -20.05 16.84 -2.67
N ASP A 104 -21.37 16.61 -2.68
CA ASP A 104 -21.98 15.32 -2.31
C ASP A 104 -21.56 14.18 -3.25
N THR A 105 -21.52 14.41 -4.56
CA THR A 105 -21.02 13.43 -5.53
C THR A 105 -19.55 13.10 -5.29
N SER A 106 -18.73 14.13 -5.03
CA SER A 106 -17.30 13.96 -4.76
C SER A 106 -17.05 13.19 -3.46
N GLU A 107 -17.81 13.50 -2.40
CA GLU A 107 -17.74 12.80 -1.11
C GLU A 107 -18.17 11.34 -1.24
N ARG A 108 -19.29 11.05 -1.92
CA ARG A 108 -19.75 9.67 -2.12
C ARG A 108 -18.73 8.83 -2.88
N ALA A 109 -18.16 9.38 -3.96
CA ALA A 109 -17.11 8.69 -4.72
C ALA A 109 -15.86 8.43 -3.87
N ALA A 110 -15.43 9.41 -3.08
CA ALA A 110 -14.29 9.26 -2.17
C ALA A 110 -14.55 8.26 -1.02
N VAL A 111 -15.79 8.20 -0.51
CA VAL A 111 -16.19 7.19 0.48
C VAL A 111 -16.20 5.80 -0.14
N LEU A 112 -16.66 5.63 -1.38
CA LEU A 112 -16.55 4.36 -2.08
C LEU A 112 -15.08 3.97 -2.29
N LEU A 113 -14.20 4.93 -2.58
CA LEU A 113 -12.75 4.68 -2.63
C LEU A 113 -12.20 4.20 -1.29
N SER A 114 -12.72 4.67 -0.15
CA SER A 114 -12.24 4.23 1.16
C SER A 114 -12.42 2.72 1.42
N LEU A 115 -13.34 2.06 0.70
CA LEU A 115 -13.56 0.62 0.82
C LEU A 115 -12.35 -0.22 0.36
N TYR A 116 -11.44 0.36 -0.43
CA TYR A 116 -10.20 -0.30 -0.86
C TYR A 116 -9.07 -0.22 0.19
N GLY A 117 -9.34 0.31 1.39
CA GLY A 117 -8.40 0.30 2.51
C GLY A 117 -7.15 1.16 2.27
N GLU A 118 -5.99 0.67 2.70
CA GLU A 118 -4.69 1.34 2.55
C GLU A 118 -4.39 1.80 1.11
N HIS A 119 -4.82 1.03 0.10
CA HIS A 119 -4.56 1.35 -1.30
C HIS A 119 -5.26 2.63 -1.78
N ALA A 120 -6.33 3.06 -1.09
CA ALA A 120 -7.05 4.29 -1.40
C ALA A 120 -6.39 5.56 -0.84
N ILE A 121 -5.51 5.43 0.16
CA ILE A 121 -4.91 6.58 0.84
C ILE A 121 -4.17 7.47 -0.14
N THR A 122 -3.31 6.89 -0.97
CA THR A 122 -2.48 7.63 -1.91
C THR A 122 -3.34 8.36 -2.94
N PRO A 123 -4.24 7.71 -3.70
CA PRO A 123 -5.13 8.41 -4.62
C PRO A 123 -5.89 9.56 -3.95
N LEU A 124 -6.56 9.33 -2.82
CA LEU A 124 -7.29 10.39 -2.10
C LEU A 124 -6.36 11.54 -1.67
N LEU A 125 -5.14 11.25 -1.23
CA LEU A 125 -4.14 12.26 -0.93
C LEU A 125 -3.75 13.08 -2.18
N TYR A 126 -3.63 12.46 -3.35
CA TYR A 126 -3.42 13.17 -4.61
C TYR A 126 -4.62 14.07 -4.95
N GLU A 127 -5.84 13.60 -4.78
CA GLU A 127 -7.07 14.36 -5.03
C GLU A 127 -7.16 15.64 -4.18
N MET A 128 -6.64 15.62 -2.94
CA MET A 128 -6.61 16.80 -2.07
C MET A 128 -5.83 18.00 -2.64
N ARG A 129 -4.92 17.80 -3.61
CA ARG A 129 -4.11 18.89 -4.18
C ARG A 129 -4.91 19.86 -5.05
N TYR A 130 -6.04 19.41 -5.62
CA TYR A 130 -6.74 20.15 -6.66
C TYR A 130 -7.69 21.23 -6.10
N GLY A 131 -7.82 21.33 -4.77
CA GLY A 131 -8.73 22.27 -4.11
C GLY A 131 -10.21 21.96 -4.35
N GLY A 132 -11.07 22.92 -3.99
CA GLY A 132 -12.52 22.87 -4.26
C GLY A 132 -13.25 21.63 -3.72
N ASN A 133 -14.29 21.20 -4.44
CA ASN A 133 -15.13 20.05 -4.07
C ASN A 133 -14.35 18.74 -4.07
N ARG A 134 -13.39 18.61 -4.99
CA ARG A 134 -12.53 17.43 -5.12
C ARG A 134 -11.68 17.19 -3.87
N ALA A 135 -11.10 18.26 -3.32
CA ALA A 135 -10.33 18.17 -2.09
C ALA A 135 -11.21 17.91 -0.84
N LEU A 136 -12.43 18.45 -0.81
CA LEU A 136 -13.40 18.16 0.24
C LEU A 136 -13.84 16.69 0.22
N GLY A 137 -14.17 16.17 -0.96
CA GLY A 137 -14.49 14.76 -1.16
C GLY A 137 -13.34 13.86 -0.70
N ALA A 138 -12.12 14.16 -1.12
CA ALA A 138 -10.94 13.41 -0.73
C ALA A 138 -10.70 13.38 0.80
N GLU A 139 -10.88 14.51 1.49
CA GLU A 139 -10.82 14.58 2.95
C GLU A 139 -11.91 13.71 3.59
N ALA A 140 -13.14 13.73 3.06
CA ALA A 140 -14.23 12.89 3.55
C ALA A 140 -13.95 11.39 3.34
N GLY A 141 -13.38 11.00 2.19
CA GLY A 141 -12.97 9.62 1.93
C GLY A 141 -11.87 9.14 2.89
N LEU A 142 -10.86 9.97 3.18
CA LEU A 142 -9.82 9.65 4.15
C LEU A 142 -10.37 9.58 5.59
N ARG A 143 -11.35 10.40 5.93
CA ARG A 143 -12.07 10.31 7.21
C ARG A 143 -12.89 9.03 7.31
N ALA A 144 -13.60 8.65 6.25
CA ALA A 144 -14.32 7.38 6.22
C ALA A 144 -13.35 6.20 6.38
N LEU A 145 -12.21 6.24 5.68
CA LEU A 145 -11.15 5.26 5.82
C LEU A 145 -10.60 5.22 7.26
N ALA A 146 -10.46 6.35 7.92
CA ALA A 146 -10.02 6.40 9.32
C ALA A 146 -10.98 5.66 10.27
N LEU A 147 -12.26 5.54 9.93
CA LEU A 147 -13.22 4.76 10.73
C LEU A 147 -13.04 3.25 10.56
N THR A 148 -12.58 2.80 9.39
CA THR A 148 -12.45 1.37 9.06
C THR A 148 -11.02 0.84 9.16
N ASP A 149 -10.01 1.68 8.94
CA ASP A 149 -8.58 1.35 8.92
C ASP A 149 -7.71 2.54 9.41
N ALA A 150 -7.95 2.96 10.66
CA ALA A 150 -7.13 3.97 11.32
C ALA A 150 -5.61 3.65 11.30
N PRO A 151 -5.13 2.40 11.53
CA PRO A 151 -3.70 2.10 11.54
C PRO A 151 -2.97 2.48 10.24
N SER A 152 -3.57 2.22 9.08
CA SER A 152 -2.98 2.59 7.79
C SER A 152 -2.95 4.10 7.59
N VAL A 153 -4.04 4.80 7.92
CA VAL A 153 -4.12 6.26 7.88
C VAL A 153 -3.06 6.90 8.77
N CYS A 154 -2.95 6.46 10.02
CA CYS A 154 -1.98 6.97 11.00
C CYS A 154 -0.52 6.66 10.64
N ARG A 155 -0.26 5.62 9.84
CA ARG A 155 1.08 5.29 9.35
C ARG A 155 1.50 6.18 8.18
N VAL A 156 0.59 6.43 7.22
CA VAL A 156 0.93 7.08 5.95
C VAL A 156 0.87 8.61 6.05
N LEU A 157 -0.22 9.14 6.61
CA LEU A 157 -0.50 10.58 6.57
C LEU A 157 0.53 11.48 7.27
N PRO A 158 1.18 11.10 8.40
CA PRO A 158 2.20 11.94 9.03
C PRO A 158 3.37 12.31 8.09
N SER A 159 3.71 11.45 7.14
CA SER A 159 4.81 11.69 6.21
C SER A 159 4.59 12.91 5.31
N VAL A 160 3.34 13.30 5.08
CA VAL A 160 2.97 14.50 4.30
C VAL A 160 3.48 15.77 4.99
N ILE A 161 3.39 15.81 6.32
CA ILE A 161 3.84 16.94 7.14
C ILE A 161 5.34 16.84 7.43
N GLU A 162 5.86 15.63 7.71
CA GLU A 162 7.27 15.41 8.06
C GLU A 162 8.21 15.74 6.90
N ARG A 163 7.83 15.38 5.66
CA ARG A 163 8.72 15.45 4.48
C ARG A 163 8.06 16.29 3.38
N PRO A 164 8.16 17.63 3.45
CA PRO A 164 7.57 18.50 2.43
C PRO A 164 8.28 18.30 1.07
N THR A 165 7.51 17.93 0.04
CA THR A 165 8.01 17.58 -1.32
C THR A 165 7.64 18.58 -2.42
N LYS A 166 7.16 19.78 -2.06
CA LYS A 166 6.50 20.76 -2.96
C LYS A 166 5.26 20.23 -3.70
N GLN A 167 4.84 18.99 -3.44
CA GLN A 167 3.63 18.42 -4.04
C GLN A 167 2.36 18.82 -3.31
N PHE A 168 2.48 19.10 -2.01
CA PHE A 168 1.37 19.41 -1.13
C PHE A 168 1.53 20.81 -0.57
N GLY A 169 0.42 21.54 -0.64
CA GLY A 169 0.29 22.89 -0.12
C GLY A 169 -0.12 22.93 1.35
N TRP A 170 -0.19 24.13 1.92
CA TRP A 170 -0.61 24.30 3.31
C TRP A 170 -2.06 23.84 3.53
N GLU A 171 -2.95 23.98 2.54
CA GLU A 171 -4.33 23.48 2.62
C GLU A 171 -4.37 21.97 2.80
N VAL A 172 -3.52 21.24 2.05
CA VAL A 172 -3.43 19.78 2.17
C VAL A 172 -2.91 19.41 3.55
N HIS A 173 -1.90 20.12 4.06
CA HIS A 173 -1.40 19.90 5.42
C HIS A 173 -2.52 20.09 6.46
N MET A 174 -3.30 21.17 6.35
CA MET A 174 -4.45 21.43 7.22
C MET A 174 -5.48 20.29 7.20
N ARG A 175 -5.82 19.77 6.01
CA ARG A 175 -6.75 18.64 5.86
C ARG A 175 -6.18 17.36 6.45
N VAL A 176 -4.90 17.08 6.20
CA VAL A 176 -4.20 15.94 6.80
C VAL A 176 -4.24 16.00 8.33
N ILE A 177 -4.00 17.18 8.92
CA ILE A 177 -4.10 17.38 10.39
C ILE A 177 -5.50 17.03 10.90
N ARG A 178 -6.55 17.47 10.20
CA ARG A 178 -7.94 17.14 10.56
C ARG A 178 -8.24 15.65 10.47
N VAL A 179 -7.71 14.97 9.46
CA VAL A 179 -7.87 13.51 9.32
C VAL A 179 -7.10 12.79 10.43
N LEU A 180 -5.88 13.21 10.76
CA LEU A 180 -5.08 12.63 11.85
C LEU A 180 -5.79 12.74 13.20
N GLY A 181 -6.42 13.89 13.49
CA GLY A 181 -7.21 14.05 14.70
C GLY A 181 -8.50 13.22 14.69
N ALA A 182 -9.20 13.15 13.56
CA ALA A 182 -10.40 12.30 13.42
C ALA A 182 -10.08 10.79 13.57
N ALA A 183 -8.88 10.37 13.14
CA ALA A 183 -8.37 9.01 13.26
C ALA A 183 -7.74 8.71 14.63
N TYR A 184 -7.69 9.67 15.56
CA TYR A 184 -7.03 9.55 16.87
C TYR A 184 -5.57 9.07 16.77
N CYS A 185 -4.81 9.58 15.80
CA CYS A 185 -3.41 9.21 15.59
C CYS A 185 -2.47 9.80 16.66
N THR A 186 -2.53 9.32 17.92
CA THR A 186 -1.78 9.88 19.07
C THR A 186 -0.27 9.98 18.83
N LYS A 187 0.32 9.02 18.10
CA LYS A 187 1.74 9.04 17.72
C LYS A 187 2.14 10.25 16.84
N ALA A 188 1.18 10.94 16.23
CA ALA A 188 1.43 12.14 15.44
C ALA A 188 1.50 13.42 16.28
N GLU A 189 1.13 13.39 17.57
CA GLU A 189 1.13 14.59 18.43
C GLU A 189 2.48 15.33 18.44
N PRO A 190 3.65 14.69 18.63
CA PRO A 190 4.93 15.41 18.65
C PRO A 190 5.23 16.10 17.32
N LEU A 191 4.85 15.47 16.20
CA LEU A 191 4.99 16.03 14.87
C LEU A 191 4.11 17.28 14.70
N LEU A 192 2.87 17.26 15.20
CA LEU A 192 1.97 18.41 15.12
C LEU A 192 2.44 19.57 16.01
N VAL A 193 3.00 19.29 17.18
CA VAL A 193 3.60 20.30 18.06
C VAL A 193 4.79 20.98 17.39
N GLU A 194 5.67 20.19 16.74
CA GLU A 194 6.79 20.74 16.00
C GLU A 194 6.31 21.54 14.78
N TYR A 195 5.32 21.04 14.05
CA TYR A 195 4.74 21.76 12.91
C TYR A 195 4.10 23.09 13.34
N ARG A 196 3.42 23.12 14.49
CA ARG A 196 2.88 24.35 15.10
C ARG A 196 3.99 25.37 15.38
N ARG A 197 5.13 24.94 15.93
CA ARG A 197 6.28 25.83 16.16
C ARG A 197 6.77 26.43 14.84
N LEU A 198 6.89 25.62 13.79
CA LEU A 198 7.28 26.09 12.45
C LEU A 198 6.29 27.10 11.87
N VAL A 199 4.98 26.88 12.02
CA VAL A 199 3.92 27.81 11.59
C VAL A 199 4.04 29.16 12.31
N LEU A 200 4.25 29.15 13.63
CA LEU A 200 4.41 30.37 14.44
C LEU A 200 5.70 31.13 14.10
N ASP A 201 6.80 30.42 13.88
CA ASP A 201 8.08 31.03 13.49
C ASP A 201 7.99 31.65 12.09
N ALA A 202 7.30 30.99 11.15
CA ALA A 202 7.07 31.52 9.80
C ALA A 202 6.21 32.78 9.82
N ARG A 203 5.14 32.82 10.63
CA ARG A 203 4.31 34.03 10.84
C ARG A 203 5.12 35.22 11.36
N GLN A 204 6.20 34.96 12.12
CA GLN A 204 7.10 35.99 12.65
C GLN A 204 8.28 36.31 11.72
N GLY A 205 8.34 35.71 10.53
CA GLY A 205 9.43 35.89 9.57
C GLY A 205 10.77 35.26 10.01
N LYS A 206 10.77 34.37 11.00
CA LYS A 206 12.00 33.80 11.60
C LYS A 206 12.49 32.54 10.91
N SER A 207 11.61 31.76 10.29
CA SER A 207 11.97 30.49 9.64
C SER A 207 11.05 30.18 8.47
N VAL A 208 11.53 30.40 7.25
CA VAL A 208 10.83 30.07 5.99
C VAL A 208 11.33 28.79 5.34
N ALA A 209 12.45 28.21 5.79
CA ALA A 209 13.07 27.04 5.14
C ALA A 209 12.16 25.79 5.06
N TYR A 210 11.22 25.63 6.00
CA TYR A 210 10.19 24.60 5.89
C TYR A 210 9.19 24.94 4.78
N PHE A 211 8.69 26.17 4.78
CA PHE A 211 7.69 26.67 3.84
C PHE A 211 8.22 26.80 2.41
N ASP A 212 9.53 26.97 2.23
CA ASP A 212 10.20 26.93 0.92
C ASP A 212 10.12 25.53 0.26
N ARG A 213 9.76 24.49 1.01
CA ARG A 213 9.64 23.11 0.56
C ARG A 213 8.19 22.64 0.39
N ILE A 214 7.19 23.46 0.71
CA ILE A 214 5.78 23.16 0.41
C ILE A 214 5.35 23.86 -0.89
N ALA A 215 4.21 23.47 -1.45
CA ALA A 215 3.76 23.97 -2.76
C ALA A 215 3.42 25.48 -2.73
N ASP A 216 2.79 25.93 -1.65
CA ASP A 216 2.34 27.29 -1.42
C ASP A 216 2.30 27.61 0.08
N THR A 217 2.48 28.88 0.42
CA THR A 217 2.52 29.37 1.81
C THR A 217 1.19 30.04 2.18
N PRO A 218 0.68 29.84 3.41
CA PRO A 218 -0.54 30.50 3.85
C PRO A 218 -0.35 32.03 3.95
N LYS A 219 -1.43 32.78 3.72
CA LYS A 219 -1.56 34.21 4.01
C LYS A 219 -1.88 34.46 5.49
N ASP A 220 -1.87 35.71 5.93
CA ASP A 220 -2.04 36.07 7.36
C ASP A 220 -3.32 35.51 8.00
N ASP A 221 -4.45 35.56 7.30
CA ASP A 221 -5.74 34.99 7.73
C ASP A 221 -5.71 33.45 7.75
N GLN A 222 -5.05 32.86 6.76
CA GLN A 222 -4.87 31.41 6.63
C GLN A 222 -3.92 30.83 7.69
N PHE A 223 -2.91 31.61 8.12
CA PHE A 223 -2.03 31.26 9.23
C PHE A 223 -2.83 31.07 10.53
N GLN A 224 -3.81 31.95 10.79
CA GLN A 224 -4.65 31.81 11.97
C GLN A 224 -5.52 30.55 11.88
N GLN A 225 -6.15 30.30 10.73
CA GLN A 225 -6.96 29.09 10.52
C GLN A 225 -6.14 27.80 10.70
N LEU A 226 -4.91 27.77 10.18
CA LEU A 226 -4.00 26.63 10.33
C LEU A 226 -3.59 26.44 11.79
N SER A 227 -3.27 27.53 12.50
CA SER A 227 -2.92 27.50 13.93
C SER A 227 -4.08 26.97 14.78
N ASP A 228 -5.30 27.46 14.56
CA ASP A 228 -6.49 27.03 15.31
C ASP A 228 -6.79 25.55 15.06
N THR A 229 -6.64 25.11 13.81
CA THR A 229 -6.79 23.70 13.43
C THR A 229 -5.74 22.83 14.13
N LEU A 230 -4.49 23.27 14.20
CA LEU A 230 -3.42 22.57 14.92
C LEU A 230 -3.71 22.45 16.41
N ASP A 231 -4.08 23.56 17.06
CA ASP A 231 -4.36 23.61 18.50
C ASP A 231 -5.52 22.67 18.86
N GLN A 232 -6.57 22.66 18.06
CA GLN A 232 -7.70 21.76 18.25
C GLN A 232 -7.28 20.28 18.14
N ASN A 233 -6.52 19.92 17.11
CA ASN A 233 -6.16 18.51 16.87
C ASN A 233 -5.08 18.02 17.83
N ILE A 234 -4.12 18.86 18.23
CA ILE A 234 -3.17 18.52 19.31
C ILE A 234 -3.92 18.19 20.60
N LYS A 235 -4.91 19.01 20.99
CA LYS A 235 -5.74 18.76 22.17
C LYS A 235 -6.56 17.47 22.09
N ILE A 236 -6.95 17.04 20.89
CA ILE A 236 -7.64 15.75 20.69
C ILE A 236 -6.67 14.59 20.89
N LEU A 237 -5.44 14.71 20.37
CA LEU A 237 -4.43 13.65 20.40
C LEU A 237 -3.74 13.50 21.76
N SER A 238 -3.72 14.56 22.58
CA SER A 238 -3.10 14.57 23.91
C SER A 238 -3.99 14.00 25.04
N ARG A 239 -5.12 13.37 24.70
CA ARG A 239 -6.07 12.78 25.65
C ARG A 239 -5.90 11.27 25.73
#